data_AF-A0AA35IAF9-F1
#
_entry.id   AF-A0AA35IAF9-F1
#
_cell.length_a   1.000
_cell.length_b   1.000
_cell.length_c   1.000
_cell.angle_alpha   90.00
_cell.angle_beta   90.00
_cell.angle_gamma   90.00
#
_symmetry.space_group_name_H-M   'P 1'
#
loop_
_entity.id
_entity.type
_entity.pdbx_description
1 polymer ?
#
loop_
_entity_poly.entity_id
_entity_poly.type
_entity_poly.pdbx_seq_one_letter_code
_entity_poly.pdbx_strand_id
1 'polypeptide(L)' 'MLREETPGQNILYLYEPGSYAPLARVDRVEGEGLKVYYFHTDQIGTPLELTDSDGGIVWQATYRSWGR' A
#
# COMPACT_ATOMS: atom_id res chain seq x y z
N MET A 1 7.01 10.47 3.22
CA MET A 1 6.21 10.13 2.01
C MET A 1 7.16 9.91 0.84
N LEU A 2 6.81 9.01 -0.08
CA LEU A 2 7.54 8.74 -1.32
C LEU A 2 6.59 8.93 -2.50
N ARG A 3 7.07 9.50 -3.61
CA ARG A 3 6.26 9.73 -4.81
C ARG A 3 6.96 9.15 -6.03
N GLU A 4 6.21 8.42 -6.85
CA GLU A 4 6.65 7.89 -8.14
C GLU A 4 5.82 8.58 -9.24
N GLU A 5 6.49 9.03 -10.31
CA GLU A 5 5.85 9.69 -11.45
C GLU A 5 6.23 9.01 -12.75
N THR A 6 5.23 8.65 -13.54
CA THR A 6 5.37 8.21 -14.93
C THR A 6 4.40 9.00 -15.81
N PRO A 7 4.58 9.07 -17.13
CA PRO A 7 3.61 9.73 -17.99
C PRO A 7 2.21 9.16 -17.79
N GLY A 8 1.25 10.01 -17.42
CA GLY A 8 -0.14 9.62 -17.16
C GLY A 8 -0.38 8.92 -15.81
N GLN A 9 0.62 8.77 -14.93
CA GLN A 9 0.42 8.15 -13.63
C GLN A 9 1.28 8.78 -12.52
N ASN A 10 0.66 8.91 -11.34
CA ASN A 10 1.29 9.39 -10.13
C ASN A 10 0.93 8.49 -8.96
N ILE A 11 1.94 8.00 -8.24
CA ILE A 11 1.74 7.15 -7.06
C ILE A 11 2.37 7.84 -5.85
N LEU A 12 1.63 7.96 -4.76
CA LEU A 12 2.09 8.51 -3.49
C LEU A 12 2.00 7.45 -2.39
N TYR A 13 3.11 7.17 -1.73
CA TYR A 13 3.19 6.32 -0.54
C TYR A 13 3.27 7.17 0.73
N LEU A 14 2.32 6.95 1.63
CA LEU A 14 2.26 7.51 2.97
C LEU A 14 2.82 6.50 3.96
N TYR A 15 3.60 6.99 4.91
CA TYR A 15 4.25 6.17 5.95
C TYR A 15 3.85 6.71 7.32
N GLU A 16 3.88 5.84 8.32
CA GLU A 16 3.66 6.22 9.71
C GLU A 16 4.73 7.25 10.18
N PRO A 17 4.35 8.25 11.01
CA PRO A 17 5.31 9.17 11.58
C PRO A 17 6.38 8.44 12.41
N GLY A 18 7.65 8.69 12.11
CA GLY A 18 8.77 8.09 12.86
C GLY A 18 9.09 6.64 12.52
N SER A 19 8.46 6.08 11.47
CA SER A 19 8.68 4.71 10.98
C SER A 19 8.77 4.68 9.45
N TYR A 20 9.22 3.55 8.92
CA TYR A 20 9.15 3.23 7.48
C TYR A 20 7.99 2.27 7.16
N ALA A 21 7.13 1.97 8.13
CA ALA A 21 5.93 1.19 7.91
C ALA A 21 4.97 1.94 6.97
N PRO A 22 4.51 1.33 5.87
CA PRO A 22 3.60 1.96 4.94
C PRO A 22 2.19 2.04 5.57
N LEU A 23 1.55 3.18 5.41
CA LEU A 23 0.19 3.44 5.91
C LEU A 23 -0.83 3.33 4.76
N ALA A 24 -0.57 4.05 3.67
CA ALA A 24 -1.48 4.09 2.53
C ALA A 24 -0.74 4.39 1.23
N ARG A 25 -1.37 4.02 0.11
CA ARG A 25 -0.95 4.34 -1.25
C ARG A 25 -2.07 5.06 -1.97
N VAL A 26 -1.75 6.16 -2.67
CA VAL A 26 -2.70 6.90 -3.49
C VAL A 26 -2.23 6.87 -4.94
N ASP A 27 -3.09 6.34 -5.81
CA ASP A 27 -2.85 6.24 -7.24
C ASP A 27 -3.71 7.26 -7.96
N ARG A 28 -3.07 8.10 -8.78
CA ARG A 28 -3.71 8.97 -9.75
C ARG A 28 -3.26 8.54 -11.13
N VAL A 29 -4.18 7.94 -11.89
CA VAL A 29 -3.97 7.59 -13.30
C VAL A 29 -4.82 8.52 -14.14
N GLU A 30 -4.25 9.07 -15.21
CA GLU A 30 -4.94 9.96 -16.13
C GLU A 30 -6.15 9.24 -16.77
N GLY A 31 -7.30 9.90 -16.76
CA GLY A 31 -8.55 9.30 -17.23
C GLY A 31 -9.26 8.37 -16.22
N GLU A 32 -8.62 8.08 -15.08
CA GLU A 32 -9.24 7.36 -13.97
C GLU A 32 -9.48 8.26 -12.75
N GLY A 33 -10.33 7.80 -11.83
CA GLY A 33 -10.48 8.42 -10.52
C GLY A 33 -9.27 8.15 -9.62
N LEU A 34 -9.14 8.94 -8.55
CA LEU A 34 -8.18 8.66 -7.49
C LEU A 34 -8.53 7.33 -6.81
N LYS A 35 -7.53 6.46 -6.66
CA LYS A 35 -7.67 5.21 -5.90
C LYS A 35 -6.79 5.27 -4.65
N VAL A 36 -7.35 4.85 -3.52
CA VAL A 36 -6.65 4.82 -2.24
C VAL A 36 -6.61 3.38 -1.75
N TYR A 37 -5.44 2.97 -1.29
CA TYR A 37 -5.20 1.66 -0.71
C TYR A 37 -4.59 1.78 0.68
N TYR A 38 -4.95 0.89 1.58
CA TYR A 38 -4.47 0.85 2.96
C TYR A 38 -3.68 -0.41 3.22
N PHE A 39 -2.47 -0.25 3.75
CA PHE A 39 -1.61 -1.37 4.12
C PHE A 39 -1.97 -1.85 5.53
N HIS A 40 -2.10 -3.17 5.68
CA HIS A 40 -2.19 -3.82 6.98
C HIS A 40 -0.90 -4.60 7.20
N THR A 41 -0.12 -4.18 8.19
CA THR A 41 1.21 -4.73 8.44
C THR A 41 1.27 -5.56 9.72
N ASP A 42 2.25 -6.46 9.80
CA ASP A 42 2.62 -7.06 11.08
C ASP A 42 3.36 -6.07 12.01
N GLN A 43 3.79 -6.56 13.17
CA GLN A 43 4.47 -5.77 14.21
C GLN A 43 5.83 -5.16 13.78
N ILE A 44 6.42 -5.60 12.67
CA ILE A 44 7.69 -5.05 12.15
C ILE A 44 7.49 -4.27 10.83
N GLY A 45 6.24 -4.03 10.42
CA GLY A 45 5.91 -3.25 9.23
C GLY A 45 5.86 -4.05 7.93
N THR A 46 5.88 -5.38 7.98
CA THR A 46 5.74 -6.23 6.78
C THR A 46 4.28 -6.23 6.31
N PRO A 47 3.97 -5.81 5.07
CA PRO A 47 2.60 -5.85 4.56
C PRO A 47 2.05 -7.27 4.49
N LEU A 48 0.90 -7.50 5.13
CA LEU A 48 0.14 -8.76 5.07
C LEU A 48 -1.09 -8.62 4.15
N GLU A 49 -1.68 -7.43 4.09
CA GLU A 49 -2.89 -7.17 3.31
C GLU A 49 -2.89 -5.75 2.77
N LEU A 50 -3.58 -5.55 1.64
CA LEU A 50 -3.89 -4.26 1.06
C LEU A 50 -5.41 -4.23 0.79
N THR A 51 -6.09 -3.21 1.31
CA THR A 51 -7.52 -2.98 1.04
C THR A 51 -7.74 -1.71 0.24
N ASP A 52 -8.81 -1.66 -0.54
CA ASP A 52 -9.31 -0.43 -1.17
C ASP A 52 -10.05 0.48 -0.17
N SER A 53 -10.62 1.58 -0.66
CA SER A 53 -11.36 2.56 0.15
C SER A 53 -12.68 2.03 0.72
N ASP A 54 -13.25 0.97 0.15
CA ASP A 54 -14.47 0.34 0.62
C ASP A 54 -14.19 -0.81 1.60
N GLY A 55 -12.92 -1.05 1.91
CA GLY A 55 -12.47 -2.16 2.77
C GLY A 55 -12.37 -3.50 2.04
N GLY A 56 -12.49 -3.51 0.71
CA GLY A 56 -12.30 -4.70 -0.10
C GLY A 56 -10.83 -5.11 -0.16
N ILE A 57 -10.53 -6.39 0.06
CA ILE A 57 -9.16 -6.91 -0.07
C ILE A 57 -8.77 -6.94 -1.54
N VAL A 58 -7.72 -6.21 -1.90
CA VAL A 58 -7.15 -6.19 -3.26
C VAL A 58 -5.87 -7.02 -3.38
N TRP A 59 -5.18 -7.24 -2.26
CA TRP A 59 -4.02 -8.12 -2.17
C TRP A 59 -3.83 -8.65 -0.75
N GLN A 60 -3.35 -9.87 -0.62
CA GLN A 60 -3.00 -10.47 0.67
C GLN A 60 -1.82 -11.44 0.49
N ALA A 61 -0.92 -11.48 1.47
CA ALA A 61 0.17 -12.44 1.55
C ALA A 61 0.04 -13.33 2.80
N THR A 62 0.45 -14.58 2.66
CA THR A 62 0.66 -15.49 3.78
C THR A 62 2.13 -15.88 3.84
N TYR A 63 2.85 -15.36 4.82
CA TYR A 63 4.24 -15.74 5.06
C TYR A 63 4.28 -16.97 5.96
N ARG A 64 4.86 -18.06 5.46
CA ARG A 64 5.25 -19.21 6.30
C ARG A 64 6.72 -19.05 6.64
N SER A 65 7.08 -19.10 7.91
CA SER A 65 8.48 -19.25 8.34
C SER A 65 9.03 -20.54 7.70
N TRP A 66 10.11 -20.42 6.93
CA TRP A 66 10.76 -21.58 6.30
C TRP A 66 11.15 -22.61 7.37
N GLY A 67 10.62 -23.82 7.26
CA GLY A 67 10.91 -24.91 8.18
C GLY A 67 9.90 -26.05 8.05
N ARG A 68 10.09 -26.90 7.04
CA ARG A 68 9.68 -28.30 7.12
C ARG A 68 10.88 -29.17 6.79
#